data_AF-A0A2W0BKA9-F1
#
_entry.id   AF-A0A2W0BKA9-F1
#
_cell.length_a   1.000
_cell.length_b   1.000
_cell.length_c   1.000
_cell.angle_alpha   90.00
_cell.angle_beta   90.00
_cell.angle_gamma   90.00
#
_symmetry.space_group_name_H-M   'P 1'
#
loop_
_entity.id
_entity.type
_entity.pdbx_description
1 polymer ?
#
loop_
_entity_poly.entity_id
_entity_poly.type
_entity_poly.pdbx_seq_one_letter_code
_entity_poly.pdbx_strand_id
1 'polypeptide(L)'
;LGILYANSAFAHGYRHGYEQGFHVGDLDIHMGRNGRIAMKSSESGRASREYQLSFGNRQLFHEGYAAGFHTGYADAISGVEFRATERAKVAIAGLTDILPNTRRAHFDEGFAAGYKSAQSQHAPVAHINVEYVEHYCRQTVTNLYSLEYCSGFGRGYVLGISGTSPDHSSIATSQRAGR
;
A
#
# COMPACT_ATOMS: atom_id res chain seq x y z
N LEU A 1 -3.00 4.57 12.82
CA LEU A 1 -2.21 4.66 11.57
C LEU A 1 -0.78 5.18 11.80
N GLY A 2 -0.58 6.20 12.64
CA GLY A 2 0.75 6.75 12.92
C GLY A 2 1.82 5.72 13.34
N ILE A 3 1.46 4.70 14.11
CA ILE A 3 2.39 3.62 14.50
C ILE A 3 2.87 2.81 13.29
N LEU A 4 1.99 2.50 12.33
CA LEU A 4 2.36 1.78 11.10
C LEU A 4 3.38 2.58 10.29
N TYR A 5 3.12 3.88 10.09
CA TYR A 5 4.01 4.77 9.33
C TYR A 5 5.30 5.10 10.08
N ALA A 6 5.27 5.08 11.42
CA ALA A 6 6.46 5.20 12.23
C ALA A 6 7.33 3.93 12.12
N ASN A 7 6.72 2.75 11.95
CA ASN A 7 7.43 1.48 11.88
C ASN A 7 7.84 1.05 10.47
N SER A 8 7.25 1.61 9.41
CA SER A 8 7.55 1.25 8.04
C SER A 8 7.66 2.48 7.15
N ALA A 9 8.86 2.75 6.63
CA ALA A 9 9.10 3.78 5.63
C ALA A 9 8.36 3.44 4.34
N PHE A 10 8.26 2.15 3.98
CA PHE A 10 7.47 1.69 2.85
C PHE A 10 6.00 2.08 3.00
N ALA A 11 5.35 1.74 4.13
CA ALA A 11 3.95 2.07 4.36
C ALA A 11 3.70 3.59 4.37
N HIS A 12 4.66 4.35 4.89
CA HIS A 12 4.60 5.81 4.88
C HIS A 12 4.67 6.36 3.45
N GLY A 13 5.67 5.93 2.68
CA GLY A 13 5.80 6.29 1.27
C GLY A 13 4.56 5.89 0.47
N TYR A 14 4.03 4.70 0.71
CA TYR A 14 2.80 4.21 0.08
C TYR A 14 1.62 5.15 0.27
N ARG A 15 1.39 5.64 1.49
CA ARG A 15 0.32 6.61 1.74
C ARG A 15 0.49 7.87 0.91
N HIS A 16 1.69 8.46 0.91
CA HIS A 16 1.99 9.69 0.16
C HIS A 16 1.82 9.49 -1.34
N GLY A 17 2.39 8.40 -1.85
CA GLY A 17 2.26 8.00 -3.24
C GLY A 17 0.80 7.84 -3.63
N TYR A 18 0.01 7.14 -2.82
CA TYR A 18 -1.41 6.90 -3.08
C TYR A 18 -2.20 8.20 -3.15
N GLU A 19 -2.06 9.09 -2.17
CA GLU A 19 -2.71 10.40 -2.17
C GLU A 19 -2.37 11.19 -3.45
N GLN A 20 -1.09 11.21 -3.83
CA GLN A 20 -0.65 11.87 -5.05
C GLN A 20 -1.18 11.21 -6.33
N GLY A 21 -1.15 9.89 -6.41
CA GLY A 21 -1.62 9.12 -7.56
C GLY A 21 -3.11 9.31 -7.78
N PHE A 22 -3.88 9.24 -6.70
CA PHE A 22 -5.33 9.46 -6.72
C PHE A 22 -5.67 10.87 -7.21
N HIS A 23 -5.00 11.89 -6.67
CA HIS A 23 -5.17 13.27 -7.11
C HIS A 23 -4.82 13.47 -8.60
N VAL A 24 -3.73 12.86 -9.07
CA VAL A 24 -3.33 12.96 -10.48
C VAL A 24 -4.32 12.25 -11.40
N GLY A 25 -4.87 11.10 -10.98
CA GLY A 25 -5.89 10.37 -11.72
C GLY A 25 -7.18 11.16 -11.86
N ASP A 26 -7.65 11.72 -10.75
CA ASP A 26 -8.83 12.59 -10.72
C ASP A 26 -8.68 13.81 -11.64
N LEU A 27 -7.53 14.48 -11.59
CA LEU A 27 -7.21 15.59 -12.48
C LEU A 27 -7.19 15.18 -13.97
N ASP A 28 -6.62 14.02 -14.28
CA ASP A 28 -6.58 13.54 -15.65
C ASP A 28 -7.97 13.21 -16.20
N ILE A 29 -8.87 12.64 -15.38
CA ILE A 29 -10.29 12.44 -15.73
C ILE A 29 -10.95 13.78 -16.05
N HIS A 30 -10.83 14.76 -15.16
CA HIS A 30 -11.46 16.08 -15.34
C HIS A 30 -10.93 16.82 -16.57
N MET A 31 -9.66 16.58 -16.96
CA MET A 31 -9.06 17.17 -18.16
C MET A 31 -9.28 16.33 -19.43
N GLY A 32 -10.01 15.22 -19.37
CA GLY A 32 -10.24 14.33 -20.51
C GLY A 32 -8.96 13.68 -21.05
N ARG A 33 -7.96 13.46 -20.18
CA ARG A 33 -6.69 12.85 -20.56
C ARG A 33 -6.79 11.33 -20.54
N ASN A 34 -6.03 10.69 -21.42
CA ASN A 34 -5.89 9.24 -21.40
C ASN A 34 -5.19 8.76 -20.12
N GLY A 35 -5.60 7.59 -19.64
CA GLY A 35 -4.95 6.91 -18.52
C GLY A 35 -3.45 6.71 -18.76
N ARG A 36 -2.64 6.98 -17.73
CA ARG A 36 -1.19 6.83 -17.77
C ARG A 36 -0.79 5.45 -17.27
N ILE A 37 0.19 4.86 -17.95
CA ILE A 37 0.79 3.58 -17.56
C ILE A 37 1.96 3.80 -16.57
N ALA A 38 2.63 4.96 -16.65
CA ALA A 38 3.82 5.26 -15.86
C ALA A 38 3.73 6.62 -15.13
N MET A 39 4.36 6.67 -13.95
CA MET A 39 4.60 7.90 -13.20
C MET A 39 5.65 8.75 -13.94
N LYS A 40 5.46 10.08 -14.05
CA LYS A 40 6.48 10.94 -14.67
C LYS A 40 7.60 11.29 -13.67
N SER A 41 8.71 11.78 -14.19
CA SER A 41 9.89 12.17 -13.41
C SER A 41 9.58 13.23 -12.35
N SER A 42 8.64 14.15 -12.64
CA SER A 42 8.20 15.19 -11.70
C SER A 42 7.52 14.63 -10.44
N GLU A 43 6.71 13.60 -10.60
CA GLU A 43 6.00 12.91 -9.52
C GLU A 43 6.97 12.02 -8.73
N SER A 44 7.95 11.38 -9.39
CA SER A 44 9.07 10.71 -8.73
C SER A 44 9.94 11.68 -7.91
N GLY A 45 10.17 12.89 -8.44
CA GLY A 45 10.88 13.95 -7.75
C GLY A 45 10.16 14.46 -6.50
N ARG A 46 8.82 14.36 -6.41
CA ARG A 46 8.07 14.66 -5.18
C ARG A 46 8.41 13.69 -4.05
N ALA A 47 8.52 12.39 -4.35
CA ALA A 47 8.91 11.38 -3.35
C ALA A 47 10.23 11.75 -2.65
N SER A 48 11.22 12.24 -3.41
CA SER A 48 12.50 12.67 -2.84
C SER A 48 12.38 13.89 -1.90
N ARG A 49 11.44 14.80 -2.16
CA ARG A 49 11.24 16.02 -1.37
C ARG A 49 10.41 15.77 -0.11
N GLU A 50 9.51 14.80 -0.17
CA GLU A 50 8.64 14.44 0.94
C GLU A 50 9.32 13.49 1.94
N TYR A 51 10.35 12.77 1.51
CA TYR A 51 11.13 11.90 2.38
C TYR A 51 11.85 12.68 3.49
N GLN A 52 11.76 12.15 4.71
CA GLN A 52 12.53 12.60 5.87
C GLN A 52 13.32 11.43 6.46
N LEU A 53 14.53 11.71 6.97
CA LEU A 53 15.40 10.68 7.58
C LEU A 53 14.74 9.93 8.74
N SER A 54 13.81 10.58 9.45
CA SER A 54 13.05 9.99 10.55
C SER A 54 12.11 8.86 10.11
N PHE A 55 11.79 8.75 8.82
CA PHE A 55 10.86 7.74 8.30
C PHE A 55 11.49 6.35 8.22
N GLY A 56 12.82 6.25 8.11
CA GLY A 56 13.52 4.98 8.01
C GLY A 56 14.29 4.85 6.69
N ASN A 57 14.17 3.72 6.01
CA ASN A 57 14.95 3.46 4.80
C ASN A 57 14.40 4.26 3.61
N ARG A 58 15.24 5.14 3.02
CA ARG A 58 14.86 5.96 1.86
C ARG A 58 14.43 5.12 0.66
N GLN A 59 15.15 4.06 0.35
CA GLN A 59 14.82 3.22 -0.80
C GLN A 59 13.44 2.57 -0.62
N LEU A 60 13.15 2.02 0.56
CA LEU A 60 11.84 1.44 0.86
C LEU A 60 10.72 2.49 0.84
N PHE A 61 10.97 3.71 1.32
CA PHE A 61 10.02 4.82 1.18
C PHE A 61 9.69 5.10 -0.30
N HIS A 62 10.71 5.20 -1.15
CA HIS A 62 10.52 5.45 -2.58
C HIS A 62 9.78 4.32 -3.29
N GLU A 63 10.09 3.06 -2.95
CA GLU A 63 9.36 1.89 -3.46
C GLU A 63 7.89 1.92 -3.03
N GLY A 64 7.65 2.20 -1.76
CA GLY A 64 6.30 2.39 -1.22
C GLY A 64 5.56 3.49 -1.96
N TYR A 65 6.19 4.66 -2.15
CA TYR A 65 5.62 5.79 -2.87
C TYR A 65 5.22 5.42 -4.30
N ALA A 66 6.10 4.75 -5.05
CA ALA A 66 5.77 4.32 -6.40
C ALA A 66 4.59 3.35 -6.40
N ALA A 67 4.58 2.36 -5.51
CA ALA A 67 3.49 1.39 -5.37
C ALA A 67 2.15 2.07 -5.01
N GLY A 68 2.20 3.02 -4.07
CA GLY A 68 1.06 3.83 -3.68
C GLY A 68 0.53 4.65 -4.85
N PHE A 69 1.41 5.34 -5.56
CA PHE A 69 1.05 6.17 -6.71
C PHE A 69 0.32 5.38 -7.78
N HIS A 70 0.84 4.22 -8.16
CA HIS A 70 0.19 3.37 -9.15
C HIS A 70 -1.18 2.87 -8.68
N THR A 71 -1.29 2.49 -7.40
CA THR A 71 -2.57 2.04 -6.84
C THR A 71 -3.60 3.17 -6.79
N GLY A 72 -3.23 4.32 -6.25
CA GLY A 72 -4.14 5.47 -6.13
C GLY A 72 -4.57 6.01 -7.49
N TYR A 73 -3.65 6.07 -8.46
CA TYR A 73 -3.99 6.46 -9.83
C TYR A 73 -4.97 5.47 -10.47
N ALA A 74 -4.72 4.17 -10.35
CA ALA A 74 -5.62 3.15 -10.87
C ALA A 74 -7.02 3.20 -10.23
N ASP A 75 -7.09 3.40 -8.92
CA ASP A 75 -8.36 3.55 -8.20
C ASP A 75 -9.14 4.77 -8.70
N ALA A 76 -8.49 5.94 -8.83
CA ALA A 76 -9.13 7.15 -9.33
C ALA A 76 -9.64 6.99 -10.78
N ILE A 77 -8.81 6.47 -11.69
CA ILE A 77 -9.21 6.23 -13.09
C ILE A 77 -10.37 5.22 -13.20
N SER A 78 -10.45 4.27 -12.27
CA SER A 78 -11.51 3.25 -12.24
C SER A 78 -12.78 3.72 -11.51
N GLY A 79 -12.81 4.95 -11.00
CA GLY A 79 -13.94 5.48 -10.22
C GLY A 79 -14.11 4.83 -8.85
N VAL A 80 -13.06 4.19 -8.32
CA VAL A 80 -13.06 3.61 -6.97
C VAL A 80 -12.81 4.72 -5.95
N GLU A 81 -13.57 4.72 -4.86
CA GLU A 81 -13.36 5.68 -3.77
C GLU A 81 -11.98 5.55 -3.13
N PHE A 82 -11.50 6.65 -2.55
CA PHE A 82 -10.25 6.68 -1.81
C PHE A 82 -10.27 5.67 -0.66
N ARG A 83 -9.37 4.68 -0.68
CA ARG A 83 -9.37 3.55 0.28
C ARG A 83 -8.05 3.30 1.00
N ALA A 84 -7.06 4.20 0.86
CA ALA A 84 -5.76 4.02 1.50
C ALA A 84 -5.85 3.99 3.04
N THR A 85 -6.73 4.81 3.63
CA THR A 85 -6.94 4.86 5.07
C THR A 85 -7.49 3.54 5.61
N GLU A 86 -8.51 3.01 4.96
CA GLU A 86 -9.20 1.76 5.31
C GLU A 86 -8.22 0.59 5.20
N ARG A 87 -7.47 0.51 4.09
CA ARG A 87 -6.44 -0.51 3.92
C ARG A 87 -5.34 -0.42 4.97
N ALA A 88 -4.90 0.78 5.33
CA ALA A 88 -3.93 0.97 6.40
C ALA A 88 -4.49 0.60 7.78
N LYS A 89 -5.80 0.76 8.02
CA LYS A 89 -6.47 0.30 9.26
C LYS A 89 -6.46 -1.22 9.36
N VAL A 90 -6.67 -1.93 8.25
CA VAL A 90 -6.55 -3.40 8.24
C VAL A 90 -5.09 -3.81 8.47
N ALA A 91 -4.14 -3.18 7.79
CA ALA A 91 -2.72 -3.51 7.92
C ALA A 91 -2.14 -3.20 9.32
N ILE A 92 -2.72 -2.28 10.10
CA ILE A 92 -2.25 -1.97 11.46
C ILE A 92 -2.88 -2.87 12.55
N ALA A 93 -3.79 -3.77 12.22
CA ALA A 93 -4.50 -4.60 13.19
C ALA A 93 -3.52 -5.32 14.16
N GLY A 94 -3.67 -5.10 15.47
CA GLY A 94 -2.80 -5.69 16.50
C GLY A 94 -1.40 -5.07 16.66
N LEU A 95 -1.06 -3.99 15.94
CA LEU A 95 0.21 -3.28 16.12
C LEU A 95 0.07 -2.17 17.18
N THR A 96 0.68 -2.37 18.34
CA THR A 96 0.53 -1.49 19.51
C THR A 96 1.69 -0.51 19.71
N ASP A 97 2.90 -0.88 19.28
CA ASP A 97 4.12 -0.19 19.69
C ASP A 97 4.95 0.33 18.53
N ILE A 98 5.61 1.47 18.75
CA ILE A 98 6.66 1.96 17.87
C ILE A 98 7.94 1.18 18.18
N LEU A 99 8.46 0.49 17.17
CA LEU A 99 9.64 -0.36 17.32
C LEU A 99 10.93 0.49 17.40
N PRO A 100 11.93 0.05 18.19
CA PRO A 100 13.29 0.58 18.12
C PRO A 100 13.88 0.44 16.70
N ASN A 101 14.81 1.33 16.33
CA ASN A 101 15.34 1.42 14.96
C ASN A 101 15.87 0.08 14.39
N THR A 102 16.54 -0.74 15.21
CA THR A 102 17.08 -2.05 14.79
C THR A 102 15.98 -3.03 14.40
N ARG A 103 14.92 -3.09 15.21
CA ARG A 103 13.73 -3.93 14.98
C ARG A 103 12.85 -3.39 13.85
N ARG A 104 12.81 -2.07 13.70
CA ARG A 104 12.07 -1.37 12.65
C ARG A 104 12.59 -1.70 11.26
N ALA A 105 13.90 -1.82 11.08
CA ALA A 105 14.48 -2.16 9.78
C ALA A 105 13.95 -3.52 9.27
N HIS A 106 13.97 -4.56 10.12
CA HIS A 106 13.44 -5.88 9.76
C HIS A 106 11.93 -5.86 9.52
N PHE A 107 11.17 -5.09 10.32
CA PHE A 107 9.75 -4.88 10.09
C PHE A 107 9.49 -4.27 8.71
N ASP A 108 10.21 -3.21 8.34
CA ASP A 108 10.01 -2.49 7.08
C ASP A 108 10.42 -3.34 5.85
N GLU A 109 11.52 -4.10 5.96
CA GLU A 109 11.93 -5.09 4.96
C GLU A 109 10.86 -6.17 4.76
N GLY A 110 10.34 -6.71 5.86
CA GLY A 110 9.24 -7.66 5.85
C GLY A 110 8.00 -7.06 5.17
N PHE A 111 7.64 -5.83 5.55
CA PHE A 111 6.50 -5.12 4.99
C PHE A 111 6.59 -4.97 3.47
N ALA A 112 7.74 -4.50 2.97
CA ALA A 112 7.96 -4.37 1.54
C ALA A 112 7.90 -5.73 0.82
N ALA A 113 8.47 -6.79 1.40
CA ALA A 113 8.44 -8.14 0.84
C ALA A 113 7.01 -8.71 0.79
N GLY A 114 6.24 -8.54 1.87
CA GLY A 114 4.84 -8.95 1.94
C GLY A 114 3.99 -8.27 0.87
N TYR A 115 4.14 -6.95 0.71
CA TYR A 115 3.43 -6.19 -0.32
C TYR A 115 3.75 -6.71 -1.72
N LYS A 116 5.04 -6.91 -2.04
CA LYS A 116 5.47 -7.44 -3.34
C LYS A 116 4.93 -8.86 -3.57
N SER A 117 4.90 -9.69 -2.53
CA SER A 117 4.35 -11.05 -2.61
C SER A 117 2.86 -11.07 -2.90
N ALA A 118 2.08 -10.14 -2.32
CA ALA A 118 0.65 -10.05 -2.61
C ALA A 118 0.38 -9.65 -4.07
N GLN A 119 1.22 -8.78 -4.63
CA GLN A 119 1.09 -8.32 -6.02
C GLN A 119 1.44 -9.40 -7.05
N SER A 120 2.38 -10.31 -6.76
CA SER A 120 2.80 -11.35 -7.71
C SER A 120 1.85 -12.54 -7.79
N GLN A 121 1.11 -12.84 -6.72
CA GLN A 121 0.36 -14.10 -6.59
C GLN A 121 -1.12 -14.02 -7.03
N HIS A 122 -1.64 -12.87 -7.48
CA HIS A 122 -3.09 -12.68 -7.75
C HIS A 122 -3.96 -13.30 -6.63
N ALA A 123 -3.54 -13.10 -5.37
CA ALA A 123 -3.97 -13.93 -4.26
C ALA A 123 -5.51 -13.92 -4.08
N PRO A 124 -6.14 -15.10 -3.86
CA PRO A 124 -7.57 -15.16 -3.64
C PRO A 124 -7.96 -14.37 -2.39
N VAL A 125 -8.96 -13.50 -2.56
CA VAL A 125 -9.28 -12.37 -1.67
C VAL A 125 -10.02 -12.80 -0.39
N ALA A 126 -10.55 -14.02 -0.33
CA ALA A 126 -11.42 -14.42 0.77
C ALA A 126 -10.64 -14.81 2.03
N HIS A 127 -10.78 -13.99 3.07
CA HIS A 127 -10.42 -14.25 4.48
C HIS A 127 -8.93 -14.28 4.85
N ILE A 128 -8.06 -13.60 4.10
CA ILE A 128 -6.66 -13.41 4.51
C ILE A 128 -6.58 -12.25 5.52
N ASN A 129 -6.10 -12.54 6.73
CA ASN A 129 -5.82 -11.55 7.77
C ASN A 129 -4.32 -11.52 8.12
N VAL A 130 -3.91 -10.51 8.89
CA VAL A 130 -2.50 -10.33 9.28
C VAL A 130 -1.99 -11.57 10.02
N GLU A 131 -2.73 -12.06 11.02
CA GLU A 131 -2.34 -13.20 11.87
C GLU A 131 -2.04 -14.46 11.07
N TYR A 132 -2.88 -14.80 10.09
CA TYR A 132 -2.69 -15.94 9.21
C TYR A 132 -1.39 -15.84 8.41
N VAL A 133 -1.15 -14.68 7.78
CA VAL A 133 0.04 -14.48 6.95
C VAL A 133 1.31 -14.42 7.82
N GLU A 134 1.23 -13.80 9.00
CA GLU A 134 2.34 -13.79 9.97
C GLU A 134 2.70 -15.22 10.40
N HIS A 135 1.70 -16.04 10.72
CA HIS A 135 1.91 -17.44 11.11
C HIS A 135 2.53 -18.25 9.96
N TYR A 136 2.00 -18.11 8.74
CA TYR A 136 2.54 -18.76 7.55
C TYR A 136 4.00 -18.36 7.28
N CYS A 137 4.32 -17.06 7.40
CA CYS A 137 5.70 -16.57 7.30
C CYS A 137 6.61 -17.25 8.32
N ARG A 138 6.21 -17.33 9.59
CA ARG A 138 7.03 -17.96 10.64
C ARG A 138 7.29 -19.45 10.40
N GLN A 139 6.37 -20.14 9.73
CA GLN A 139 6.53 -21.57 9.42
C GLN A 139 7.41 -21.84 8.21
N THR A 140 7.38 -20.93 7.22
CA THR A 140 8.07 -21.10 5.94
C THR A 140 9.48 -20.54 5.94
N VAL A 141 9.72 -19.54 6.77
CA VAL A 141 11.00 -18.86 6.87
C VAL A 141 11.85 -19.56 7.93
N THR A 142 12.95 -20.18 7.53
CA THR A 142 13.95 -20.76 8.45
C THR A 142 14.60 -19.64 9.29
N ASN A 143 15.22 -19.97 10.44
CA ASN A 143 15.79 -19.11 11.52
C ASN A 143 16.58 -17.81 11.16
N LEU A 144 16.64 -17.40 9.90
CA LEU A 144 17.28 -16.21 9.35
C LEU A 144 16.52 -14.89 9.59
N TYR A 145 15.22 -14.92 9.85
CA TYR A 145 14.41 -13.70 9.92
C TYR A 145 13.81 -13.46 11.32
N SER A 146 13.80 -12.20 11.76
CA SER A 146 13.30 -11.83 13.08
C SER A 146 11.76 -11.89 13.15
N LEU A 147 11.20 -11.94 14.35
CA LEU A 147 9.75 -11.90 14.58
C LEU A 147 9.10 -10.67 13.93
N GLU A 148 9.82 -9.56 13.89
CA GLU A 148 9.39 -8.30 13.28
C GLU A 148 9.29 -8.40 11.77
N TYR A 149 10.17 -9.16 11.12
CA TYR A 149 10.09 -9.37 9.68
C TYR A 149 8.75 -10.02 9.31
N CYS A 150 8.38 -11.12 9.98
CA CYS A 150 7.10 -11.76 9.67
C CYS A 150 5.91 -10.89 10.03
N SER A 151 5.99 -10.09 11.11
CA SER A 151 4.94 -9.12 11.40
C SER A 151 4.80 -8.04 10.32
N GLY A 152 5.93 -7.51 9.85
CA GLY A 152 5.95 -6.61 8.70
C GLY A 152 5.34 -7.28 7.47
N PHE A 153 5.77 -8.49 7.15
CA PHE A 153 5.34 -9.26 5.98
C PHE A 153 3.84 -9.46 5.94
N GLY A 154 3.21 -9.91 7.02
CA GLY A 154 1.76 -10.10 7.06
C GLY A 154 0.99 -8.82 6.76
N ARG A 155 1.47 -7.70 7.31
CA ARG A 155 0.83 -6.37 7.15
C ARG A 155 1.03 -5.80 5.76
N GLY A 156 2.22 -5.96 5.20
CA GLY A 156 2.53 -5.59 3.83
C GLY A 156 1.70 -6.39 2.83
N TYR A 157 1.55 -7.69 3.07
CA TYR A 157 0.74 -8.57 2.24
C TYR A 157 -0.72 -8.12 2.24
N VAL A 158 -1.32 -7.89 3.41
CA VAL A 158 -2.71 -7.44 3.53
C VAL A 158 -2.91 -6.01 2.98
N LEU A 159 -1.91 -5.14 3.02
CA LEU A 159 -1.97 -3.87 2.29
C LEU A 159 -1.95 -4.08 0.77
N GLY A 160 -1.15 -5.04 0.31
CA GLY A 160 -0.88 -5.31 -1.10
C GLY A 160 -1.92 -6.17 -1.81
N ILE A 161 -2.81 -6.87 -1.09
CA ILE A 161 -3.89 -7.62 -1.76
C ILE A 161 -4.84 -6.65 -2.46
N SER A 162 -5.05 -6.87 -3.76
CA SER A 162 -6.06 -6.18 -4.55
C SER A 162 -7.44 -6.70 -4.22
N GLY A 163 -7.89 -6.52 -2.98
CA GLY A 163 -9.28 -6.78 -2.64
C GLY A 163 -10.18 -5.74 -3.29
N THR A 164 -11.01 -6.14 -4.24
CA THR A 164 -12.33 -5.53 -4.39
C THR A 164 -12.96 -5.53 -3.02
N SER A 165 -13.38 -4.36 -2.54
CA SER A 165 -14.20 -4.28 -1.33
C SER A 165 -15.37 -5.27 -1.49
N PRO A 166 -15.72 -6.10 -0.48
CA PRO A 166 -16.86 -7.00 -0.59
C PRO A 166 -18.21 -6.29 -0.76
N ASP A 167 -18.26 -4.97 -0.63
CA ASP A 167 -19.47 -4.17 -0.79
C ASP A 167 -19.16 -2.90 -1.61
N HIS A 168 -20.09 -2.55 -2.49
CA HIS A 168 -20.13 -1.41 -3.45
C HIS A 168 -20.10 -1.75 -4.95
N SER A 169 -20.45 -2.98 -5.34
CA SER A 169 -21.04 -3.25 -6.67
C SER A 169 -22.52 -2.83 -6.72
N SER A 170 -22.77 -1.53 -6.46
CA SER A 170 -23.98 -0.80 -6.82
C SER A 170 -23.61 0.67 -6.61
N ILE A 171 -23.18 1.40 -7.63
CA ILE A 171 -24.06 2.25 -8.43
C ILE A 171 -23.19 2.75 -9.61
N ALA A 172 -23.43 2.24 -10.82
CA ALA A 172 -23.04 2.90 -12.07
C ALA A 172 -23.81 2.32 -13.26
N THR A 173 -25.14 2.18 -13.12
CA THR A 173 -26.04 2.01 -14.25
C THR A 173 -27.05 3.16 -14.22
N SER A 174 -26.57 4.34 -14.59
CA SER A 174 -27.42 5.48 -14.92
C SER A 174 -26.61 6.45 -15.76
N GLN A 175 -26.61 6.23 -17.08
CA GLN A 175 -26.66 7.26 -18.13
C GLN A 175 -26.40 6.61 -19.50
N ARG A 176 -27.38 5.87 -19.98
CA ARG A 176 -27.62 5.67 -21.43
C ARG A 176 -29.12 5.48 -21.66
N ALA A 177 -29.87 6.55 -21.43
CA ALA A 177 -31.19 6.76 -22.00
C ALA A 177 -31.47 8.26 -21.98
N GLY A 178 -31.48 8.90 -23.15
CA GLY A 178 -31.98 10.26 -23.33
C GLY A 178 -31.02 11.24 -23.96
N ARG A 179 -30.75 11.09 -25.26
CA ARG A 179 -31.08 12.06 -26.31
C ARG A 179 -30.65 11.56 -27.68
#